data_AF-A0A1C8V7N5-F1
#
_entry.id   AF-A0A1C8V7N5-F1
#
_cell.length_a   1.000
_cell.length_b   1.000
_cell.length_c   1.000
_cell.angle_alpha   90.00
_cell.angle_beta   90.00
_cell.angle_gamma   90.00
#
_symmetry.space_group_name_H-M   'P 1'
#
loop_
_entity.id
_entity.type
_entity.pdbx_description
1 polymer ?
#
loop_
_entity_poly.entity_id
_entity_poly.type
_entity_poly.pdbx_seq_one_letter_code
_entity_poly.pdbx_strand_id
1 'polypeptide(L)' 'KKSDPVVSYRETVSEESNQMCLSKSPNKHNRLFMKAQPMPDGLAEDIDDGKVNP' A
#
# COMPACT_ATOMS: atom_id res chain seq x y z
N LYS A 1 -32.99 -10.78 -11.76
CA LYS A 1 -32.51 -11.00 -10.38
C LYS A 1 -31.46 -9.93 -10.08
N LYS A 2 -31.75 -9.00 -9.16
CA LYS A 2 -30.80 -7.96 -8.74
C LYS A 2 -29.96 -8.59 -7.64
N SER A 3 -28.63 -8.60 -7.79
CA SER A 3 -27.72 -9.11 -6.76
C SER A 3 -27.72 -8.17 -5.56
N ASP A 4 -27.50 -8.72 -4.37
CA ASP A 4 -27.40 -7.94 -3.15
C ASP A 4 -26.25 -6.92 -3.24
N PRO A 5 -26.37 -5.76 -2.57
CA PRO A 5 -25.34 -4.76 -2.59
C PRO A 5 -24.04 -5.32 -2.01
N VAL A 6 -22.94 -5.11 -2.73
CA VAL A 6 -21.59 -5.54 -2.30
C VAL A 6 -20.83 -4.30 -1.85
N VAL A 7 -20.19 -4.40 -0.69
CA VAL A 7 -19.27 -3.38 -0.16
C VAL A 7 -17.85 -3.83 -0.48
N SER A 8 -17.05 -2.94 -1.07
CA SER A 8 -15.63 -3.20 -1.31
C SER A 8 -14.83 -2.89 -0.05
N TYR A 9 -14.07 -3.87 0.45
CA TYR A 9 -13.15 -3.68 1.55
C TYR A 9 -11.78 -3.23 1.05
N ARG A 10 -11.04 -2.53 1.91
CA ARG A 10 -9.65 -2.10 1.68
C ARG A 10 -8.80 -2.55 2.87
N GLU A 11 -7.51 -2.73 2.62
CA GLU A 11 -6.55 -3.17 3.62
C GLU A 11 -5.55 -2.05 3.90
N THR A 12 -5.05 -1.97 5.14
CA THR A 12 -4.06 -0.98 5.57
C THR A 12 -3.10 -1.60 6.59
N VAL A 13 -1.98 -0.93 6.86
CA VAL A 13 -1.00 -1.30 7.88
C VAL A 13 -1.12 -0.36 9.08
N SER A 14 -1.05 -0.90 10.30
CA SER A 14 -1.13 -0.13 11.55
C SER A 14 0.24 0.21 12.13
N GLU A 15 1.26 -0.60 11.84
CA GLU A 15 2.60 -0.49 12.43
C GLU A 15 3.69 -0.73 11.36
N GLU A 16 4.91 -0.30 11.65
CA GLU A 16 6.06 -0.57 10.78
C GLU A 16 6.35 -2.08 10.73
N SER A 17 6.72 -2.56 9.54
CA SER A 17 7.14 -3.95 9.34
C SER A 17 8.32 -4.31 10.25
N ASN A 18 8.17 -5.41 11.00
CA ASN A 18 9.18 -5.91 11.93
C ASN A 18 10.52 -6.28 11.26
N GLN A 19 10.51 -6.61 9.97
CA GLN A 19 11.69 -7.02 9.22
C GLN A 19 11.72 -6.36 7.85
N MET A 20 12.93 -6.20 7.32
CA MET A 20 13.14 -5.73 5.95
C MET A 20 12.91 -6.88 4.97
N CYS A 21 11.87 -6.75 4.15
CA CYS A 21 11.51 -7.77 3.15
C CYS A 21 12.40 -7.64 1.92
N LEU A 22 12.82 -8.78 1.34
CA LEU A 22 13.62 -8.87 0.12
C LEU A 22 12.84 -9.59 -0.98
N SER A 23 12.63 -8.92 -2.11
CA SER A 23 12.12 -9.53 -3.33
C SER A 23 13.20 -9.57 -4.42
N LYS A 24 13.29 -10.66 -5.17
CA LYS A 24 14.23 -10.84 -6.27
C LYS A 24 13.47 -11.10 -7.57
N SER A 25 13.89 -10.46 -8.66
CA SER A 25 13.36 -10.82 -9.98
C SER A 25 13.76 -12.25 -10.34
N PRO A 26 12.96 -12.98 -11.16
CA PRO A 26 13.27 -14.35 -11.56
C PRO A 26 14.65 -14.49 -12.23
N ASN A 27 15.09 -13.47 -12.98
CA ASN A 27 16.41 -13.43 -13.62
C ASN A 27 17.56 -13.02 -12.66
N LYS A 28 17.27 -12.82 -11.37
CA LYS A 28 18.22 -12.49 -10.30
C LYS A 28 18.99 -11.17 -10.45
N HIS A 29 18.65 -10.34 -11.43
CA HIS A 29 19.33 -9.05 -11.65
C HIS A 29 18.81 -7.96 -10.71
N ASN A 30 17.52 -8.00 -10.35
CA ASN A 30 16.92 -6.98 -9.51
C ASN A 30 16.64 -7.52 -8.10
N ARG A 31 16.93 -6.68 -7.11
CA ARG A 31 16.68 -6.94 -5.69
C ARG A 31 16.02 -5.71 -5.10
N LEU A 32 14.80 -5.87 -4.57
CA LEU A 32 14.06 -4.82 -3.89
C LEU A 32 14.05 -5.12 -2.39
N PHE A 33 14.48 -4.15 -1.60
CA PHE A 33 14.42 -4.18 -0.15
C PHE A 33 13.40 -3.15 0.30
N MET A 34 12.37 -3.56 1.04
CA MET A 34 11.27 -2.68 1.43
C MET A 34 10.75 -3.02 2.83
N LYS A 35 10.25 -1.99 3.51
CA LYS A 35 9.40 -2.08 4.69
C LYS A 35 8.12 -1.28 4.46
N ALA A 36 7.01 -1.72 5.03
CA ALA A 36 5.78 -0.94 5.08
C ALA A 36 5.67 -0.21 6.41
N GLN A 37 5.12 1.00 6.39
CA GLN A 37 4.75 1.80 7.57
C GLN A 37 3.38 2.45 7.32
N PRO A 38 2.61 2.78 8.37
CA PRO A 38 1.37 3.54 8.22
C PRO A 38 1.67 4.90 7.58
N MET A 39 0.78 5.35 6.70
CA MET A 39 0.85 6.71 6.17
C MET A 39 0.52 7.71 7.29
N PRO A 40 1.17 8.89 7.33
CA PRO A 40 0.77 9.97 8.23
C PRO A 40 -0.69 10.38 8.03
N ASP A 41 -1.33 10.79 9.12
CA ASP A 41 -2.70 11.29 9.11
C ASP A 41 -2.87 12.44 8.11
N GLY A 42 -3.93 12.42 7.29
CA GLY A 42 -4.22 13.46 6.30
C GLY A 42 -3.51 13.29 4.96
N LEU A 43 -2.42 12.50 4.88
CA LEU A 43 -1.67 12.35 3.64
C LEU A 43 -2.47 11.59 2.57
N ALA A 44 -3.23 10.58 2.98
CA ALA A 44 -4.05 9.80 2.04
C ALA A 44 -5.13 10.67 1.40
N GLU A 45 -5.80 11.50 2.20
CA GLU A 45 -6.80 12.46 1.73
C GLU A 45 -6.18 13.50 0.79
N ASP A 46 -5.00 14.04 1.12
CA ASP A 46 -4.33 15.03 0.29
C ASP A 46 -3.83 14.46 -1.06
N ILE A 47 -3.51 13.16 -1.11
CA ILE A 47 -3.20 12.45 -2.37
C ILE A 47 -4.48 12.28 -3.21
N ASP A 48 -5.59 11.85 -2.59
CA ASP A 48 -6.87 11.66 -3.28
C ASP A 48 -7.47 12.99 -3.79
N ASP A 49 -7.27 14.08 -3.04
CA ASP A 49 -7.64 15.45 -3.42
C ASP A 49 -6.72 16.05 -4.52
N GLY A 50 -5.63 15.36 -4.88
CA GLY A 50 -4.68 15.80 -5.90
C GLY A 50 -3.76 16.96 -5.47
N LYS A 51 -3.67 17.24 -4.16
CA LYS A 51 -2.77 18.27 -3.61
C LYS A 51 -1.31 17.79 -3.64
N VAL A 52 -1.09 16.48 -3.57
CA VAL A 52 0.23 15.84 -3.72
C VAL A 52 0.32 15.19 -5.10
N ASN A 53 1.39 15.50 -5.84
CA ASN A 53 1.65 14.97 -7.19
C ASN A 53 3.08 14.41 -7.30
N PRO A 54 3.35 13.51 -8.27
CA PRO A 54 4.65 12.85 -8.46
C PRO A 54 5.82 13.78 -8.75
#